data_AF-A0A7C3V6S9-F1
#
_entry.id   AF-A0A7C3V6S9-F1
#
_cell.length_a   1.000
_cell.length_b   1.000
_cell.length_c   1.000
_cell.angle_alpha   90.00
_cell.angle_beta   90.00
_cell.angle_gamma   90.00
#
_symmetry.space_group_name_H-M   'P 1'
#
loop_
_entity.id
_entity.type
_entity.pdbx_description
1 polymer ?
#
loop_
_entity_poly.entity_id
_entity_poly.type
_entity_poly.pdbx_seq_one_letter_code
_entity_poly.pdbx_strand_id
1 'polypeptide(L)' 'MIIMWSDVYKSLNEYLKLSTYPVGVKLLKSMEDVKDVKIRKPRVKLSVCQIVGLSRIYGWNIAASISDMTCIYGAIALG' A
#
# COMPACT_ATOMS: atom_id res chain seq x y z
N MET A 1 -6.24 23.16 4.29
CA MET A 1 -5.19 22.65 5.20
C MET A 1 -4.46 21.53 4.46
N ILE A 2 -3.17 21.66 4.21
CA ILE A 2 -2.40 20.63 3.49
C ILE A 2 -1.83 19.68 4.56
N ILE A 3 -2.21 18.40 4.51
CA ILE A 3 -1.70 17.38 5.44
C ILE A 3 -0.39 16.82 4.87
N MET A 4 0.68 16.88 5.65
CA MET A 4 1.92 16.15 5.37
C MET A 4 1.85 14.74 5.97
N TRP A 5 1.73 13.73 5.11
CA TRP A 5 1.60 12.33 5.53
C TRP A 5 2.79 11.82 6.35
N SER A 6 3.99 12.40 6.15
CA SER A 6 5.17 12.10 6.96
C SER A 6 4.98 12.42 8.43
N ASP A 7 4.26 13.50 8.74
CA ASP A 7 4.09 13.96 10.12
C ASP A 7 3.02 13.11 10.82
N VAL A 8 1.97 12.73 10.10
CA VAL A 8 0.98 11.74 10.57
C VAL A 8 1.67 10.40 10.86
N TYR A 9 2.52 9.93 9.95
CA TYR A 9 3.29 8.70 10.14
C TYR A 9 4.17 8.75 11.40
N LYS A 10 4.88 9.87 11.61
CA LYS A 10 5.74 10.05 12.80
C LYS A 10 4.91 10.01 14.08
N SER A 11 3.83 10.79 14.13
CA SER A 11 2.94 10.84 15.30
C SER A 11 2.34 9.47 15.63
N LEU A 12 1.86 8.72 14.63
CA LEU A 12 1.32 7.38 14.85
C LEU A 12 2.35 6.44 15.48
N ASN A 13 3.60 6.45 14.98
CA ASN A 13 4.66 5.63 15.54
C ASN A 13 5.13 6.11 16.92
N GLU A 14 5.14 7.41 17.15
CA GLU A 14 5.52 8.00 18.44
C GLU A 14 4.54 7.62 19.56
N TYR A 15 3.25 7.82 19.32
CA TYR A 15 2.22 7.62 20.35
C TYR A 15 1.77 6.17 20.49
N LEU A 16 1.60 5.44 19.38
CA LEU A 16 1.00 4.09 19.42
C LEU A 16 2.04 2.97 19.48
N LYS A 17 3.34 3.29 19.29
CA LYS A 17 4.44 2.31 19.30
C LYS A 17 4.13 1.08 18.43
N LEU A 18 3.66 1.34 17.20
CA LEU A 18 3.17 0.31 16.30
C LEU A 18 4.25 -0.75 16.02
N SER A 19 3.85 -2.02 16.04
CA SER A 19 4.72 -3.15 15.71
C SER A 19 5.00 -3.31 14.21
N THR A 20 4.28 -2.57 13.36
CA THR A 20 4.37 -2.62 11.89
C THR A 20 4.21 -1.23 11.30
N TYR A 21 4.69 -1.03 10.08
CA TYR A 21 4.58 0.24 9.37
C TYR A 21 3.13 0.59 9.04
N PRO A 22 2.65 1.81 9.35
CA PRO A 22 1.43 2.36 8.76
C PRO A 22 1.48 2.29 7.23
N VAL A 23 0.37 1.90 6.60
CA VAL A 23 0.27 1.76 5.14
C VAL A 23 -0.68 2.82 4.59
N GLY A 24 -0.21 3.56 3.59
CA GLY A 24 -1.04 4.43 2.76
C GLY A 24 -1.42 3.72 1.45
N VAL A 25 -2.64 3.96 0.98
CA VAL A 25 -3.11 3.48 -0.33
C VAL A 25 -3.28 4.69 -1.25
N LYS A 26 -2.69 4.62 -2.44
CA LYS A 26 -2.85 5.63 -3.49
C LYS A 26 -3.36 4.96 -4.74
N LEU A 27 -4.54 5.38 -5.19
CA LEU A 27 -5.11 4.92 -6.45
C LEU A 27 -4.52 5.74 -7.60
N LEU A 28 -4.05 5.04 -8.63
CA LEU A 28 -3.44 5.60 -9.83
C LEU A 28 -4.17 5.09 -11.05
N LYS A 29 -4.13 5.85 -12.15
CA LYS A 29 -4.75 5.43 -13.42
C LYS A 29 -3.90 4.38 -14.12
N SER A 30 -2.58 4.54 -14.07
CA SER A 30 -1.65 3.61 -14.69
C SER A 30 -0.45 3.29 -13.81
N MET A 31 0.22 2.18 -14.09
CA MET A 31 1.44 1.76 -13.39
C MET A 31 2.61 2.71 -13.65
N GLU A 32 2.62 3.35 -14.81
CA GLU A 32 3.61 4.34 -15.23
C GLU A 32 3.48 5.66 -14.46
N ASP A 33 2.34 5.89 -13.79
CA ASP A 33 2.13 7.06 -12.93
C ASP A 33 2.86 6.92 -11.58
N VAL A 34 3.40 5.74 -11.27
CA VAL A 34 4.23 5.56 -10.09
C VAL A 34 5.60 6.20 -10.33
N LYS A 35 5.82 7.35 -9.70
CA LYS A 35 7.07 8.11 -9.77
C LYS A 35 7.76 8.11 -8.41
N ASP A 36 9.07 8.25 -8.44
CA ASP A 36 9.91 8.60 -7.29
C ASP A 36 9.96 7.55 -6.14
N VAL A 37 9.45 6.34 -6.36
CA VAL A 37 9.51 5.24 -5.39
C VAL A 37 9.84 3.91 -6.05
N LYS A 38 10.66 3.10 -5.38
CA LYS A 38 10.91 1.72 -5.81
C LYS A 38 9.70 0.87 -5.49
N ILE A 39 9.03 0.37 -6.53
CA ILE A 39 7.88 -0.53 -6.42
C ILE A 39 8.25 -1.99 -6.59
N ARG A 40 7.48 -2.84 -5.91
CA ARG A 40 7.43 -4.29 -6.15
C ARG A 40 6.10 -4.62 -6.82
N LYS A 41 6.12 -5.57 -7.75
CA LYS A 41 4.91 -6.18 -8.32
C LYS A 41 4.71 -7.58 -7.74
N PRO A 42 3.47 -8.01 -7.49
CA PRO A 42 3.18 -9.40 -7.15
C PRO A 42 3.73 -10.35 -8.21
N ARG A 43 4.39 -11.44 -7.79
CA ARG A 43 4.86 -12.51 -8.70
C ARG A 43 3.81 -13.59 -8.94
N VAL A 44 2.85 -13.65 -8.03
CA VAL A 44 1.66 -14.50 -8.05
C VAL A 44 0.49 -13.60 -7.72
N LYS A 45 -0.73 -14.02 -8.07
CA LYS A 45 -1.92 -13.28 -7.65
C LYS A 45 -2.03 -13.29 -6.13
N LEU A 46 -2.34 -12.14 -5.53
CA LEU A 46 -2.48 -11.96 -4.09
C LEU A 46 -3.81 -11.27 -3.77
N SER A 47 -4.34 -11.48 -2.57
CA SER A 47 -5.46 -10.67 -2.10
C SER A 47 -4.97 -9.29 -1.67
N VAL A 48 -5.86 -8.29 -1.68
CA VAL A 48 -5.57 -6.95 -1.13
C VAL A 48 -5.05 -7.05 0.30
N CYS A 49 -5.64 -7.92 1.13
CA CYS A 49 -5.20 -8.12 2.52
C CYS A 49 -3.76 -8.64 2.59
N GLN A 50 -3.37 -9.56 1.69
CA GLN A 50 -1.99 -10.04 1.62
C GLN A 50 -1.03 -8.94 1.16
N ILE A 51 -1.42 -8.13 0.18
CA ILE A 51 -0.61 -6.99 -0.30
C ILE A 51 -0.39 -5.99 0.84
N VAL A 52 -1.45 -5.57 1.53
CA VAL A 52 -1.38 -4.67 2.70
C VAL A 52 -0.53 -5.30 3.80
N GLY A 53 -0.68 -6.61 4.04
CA GLY A 53 0.12 -7.39 4.99
C GLY A 53 1.62 -7.30 4.70
N LEU A 54 2.02 -7.54 3.45
CA LEU A 54 3.41 -7.43 3.02
C LEU A 54 3.93 -6.00 3.16
N SER A 55 3.14 -5.00 2.78
CA SER A 55 3.50 -3.59 2.92
C SER A 55 3.71 -3.18 4.39
N ARG A 56 2.80 -3.55 5.30
CA ARG A 56 2.93 -3.19 6.72
C ARG A 56 4.07 -3.93 7.43
N ILE A 57 4.33 -5.20 7.08
CA ILE A 57 5.36 -6.00 7.76
C ILE A 57 6.75 -5.62 7.25
N TYR A 58 6.93 -5.50 5.93
CA TYR A 58 8.25 -5.32 5.32
C TYR A 58 8.56 -3.89 4.89
N GLY A 59 7.61 -2.95 5.05
CA GLY A 59 7.77 -1.57 4.58
C GLY A 59 7.86 -1.47 3.05
N TRP A 60 7.29 -2.43 2.33
CA TRP A 60 7.37 -2.47 0.86
C TRP A 60 6.30 -1.60 0.21
N ASN A 61 6.72 -0.79 -0.76
CA ASN A 61 5.81 -0.19 -1.74
C ASN A 61 5.45 -1.26 -2.77
N ILE A 62 4.18 -1.66 -2.80
CA ILE A 62 3.68 -2.67 -3.73
C ILE A 62 2.68 -1.99 -4.66
N ALA A 63 2.92 -2.13 -5.98
CA ALA A 63 1.98 -1.70 -6.99
C ALA A 63 1.28 -2.95 -7.55
N ALA A 64 -0.05 -2.94 -7.54
CA ALA A 64 -0.88 -4.04 -8.02
C ALA A 64 -2.07 -3.48 -8.81
N SER A 65 -2.55 -4.28 -9.76
CA SER A 65 -3.73 -4.02 -10.59
C SER A 65 -4.77 -5.13 -10.40
N ILE A 66 -5.96 -5.01 -10.99
CA ILE A 66 -7.01 -6.06 -10.97
C ILE A 66 -6.45 -7.44 -11.30
N SER A 67 -5.59 -7.53 -12.34
CA SER A 67 -5.09 -8.81 -12.82
C SER A 67 -4.17 -9.52 -11.81
N ASP A 68 -3.61 -8.76 -10.86
CA ASP A 68 -2.77 -9.25 -9.77
C ASP A 68 -3.60 -9.72 -8.56
N MET A 69 -4.92 -9.49 -8.55
CA MET A 69 -5.77 -9.76 -7.39
C MET A 69 -6.45 -11.13 -7.45
N THR A 70 -6.48 -11.84 -6.32
CA THR A 70 -7.23 -13.11 -6.16
C THR A 70 -8.65 -12.93 -5.62
N CYS A 71 -8.88 -11.87 -4.84
CA CYS A 71 -10.13 -11.65 -4.12
C CYS A 71 -10.98 -10.60 -4.84
N ILE A 72 -12.20 -10.99 -5.23
CA ILE A 72 -13.13 -10.11 -5.95
C ILE A 72 -13.53 -8.87 -5.14
N TYR A 73 -13.73 -9.02 -3.83
CA TYR A 73 -14.11 -7.88 -2.98
C TYR A 73 -12.99 -6.84 -2.87
N GLY A 74 -11.74 -7.32 -2.84
CA GLY A 74 -10.57 -6.43 -2.82
C GLY A 74 -10.42 -5.65 -4.13
N ALA A 75 -10.64 -6.32 -5.27
CA ALA A 75 -10.63 -5.69 -6.58
C ALA A 75 -11.72 -4.61 -6.67
N ILE A 76 -12.98 -4.95 -6.40
CA ILE A 76 -14.09 -3.98 -6.45
C ILE A 76 -13.83 -2.74 -5.58
N ALA A 77 -13.16 -2.91 -4.43
CA ALA A 77 -12.92 -1.81 -3.51
C ALA A 77 -11.76 -0.88 -3.91
N LEU A 78 -10.67 -1.41 -4.48
CA LEU A 78 -9.39 -0.67 -4.61
C LEU A 78 -8.81 -0.61 -6.04
N GLY A 79 -9.51 -1.13 -7.02
CA GLY A 79 -9.07 -1.05 -8.41
C GLY A 79 -9.80 -2.07 -9.23
#